data_AF-A0A226WZR9-F1
#
_entry.id   AF-A0A226WZR9-F1
#
_cell.length_a   1.000
_cell.length_b   1.000
_cell.length_c   1.000
_cell.angle_alpha   90.00
_cell.angle_beta   90.00
_cell.angle_gamma   90.00
#
_symmetry.space_group_name_H-M   'P 1'
#
loop_
_entity.id
_entity.type
_entity.pdbx_description
1 polymer ?
#
loop_
_entity_poly.entity_id
_entity_poly.type
_entity_poly.pdbx_seq_one_letter_code
_entity_poly.pdbx_strand_id
1 'polypeptide(L)'
;MSMPEYAGRDLSPLPFESSLSQIGRIVSLNEMSGAAFLRLAGLSDRFRRRGAANDQFVPEEIAAVMQWRYPDPGLPRRYDNLLDLPCRSGLLRVCDECIGSMYHSFWHQCWIVNECPLHGCRLRDVCLFCNRPYGLYTFSHVVAHRFSCKNCGSSLSSEPATIARHLRIRKGASRFSAAFLGVHQQLLRLLVATRPLWDQQTHFPFGKVGKWWPDKSPYWDVMQDVGNAFRKKARANLEMTWLVWPSAHSHSFSDYGEVDLAYTETVGLLRRWLTQRHPYLIATGERPELLDVDGSPRTDLWPPEFVAFMLLRYHVEIGATSWGVSGAATGVLRTSRARFVSPWLSTAGHPKGFARSEWVQAMVFGQFAALYWAARTGTLSGKKFEAEDYVVPCFWSKRNWEPDVAAVVFPPIEGMPLGRFSPSPLRLYDAVDLVRRDCISTRREWIAIRRTGGRLTTSRPEDHGT
;
A
#
# COMPACT_ATOMS: atom_id res chain seq x y z
N MET A 1 7.50 -16.91 -44.60
CA MET A 1 8.80 -16.87 -43.90
C MET A 1 8.80 -17.96 -42.85
N SER A 2 9.80 -18.83 -42.81
CA SER A 2 9.98 -19.76 -41.69
C SER A 2 10.20 -18.94 -40.42
N MET A 3 9.55 -19.32 -39.31
CA MET A 3 9.82 -18.66 -38.04
C MET A 3 11.25 -18.98 -37.58
N PRO A 4 11.97 -18.01 -37.00
CA PRO A 4 13.29 -18.25 -36.43
C PRO A 4 13.22 -19.34 -35.35
N GLU A 5 14.20 -20.23 -35.35
CA GLU A 5 14.32 -21.28 -34.34
C GLU A 5 14.98 -20.69 -33.08
N TYR A 6 14.20 -20.56 -32.01
CA TYR A 6 14.69 -20.05 -30.73
C TYR A 6 15.22 -21.17 -29.84
N ALA A 7 16.39 -20.97 -29.25
CA ALA A 7 16.89 -21.80 -28.17
C ALA A 7 15.92 -21.75 -26.97
N GLY A 8 15.61 -22.93 -26.41
CA GLY A 8 14.67 -23.08 -25.29
C GLY A 8 13.19 -23.24 -25.70
N ARG A 9 12.89 -23.48 -26.98
CA ARG A 9 11.55 -23.81 -27.47
C ARG A 9 10.93 -25.02 -26.76
N ASP A 10 11.73 -26.03 -26.44
CA ASP A 10 11.37 -27.22 -25.66
C ASP A 10 11.20 -26.97 -24.15
N LEU A 11 11.63 -25.80 -23.68
CA LEU A 11 11.59 -25.40 -22.27
C LEU A 11 10.34 -24.56 -21.99
N SER A 12 9.17 -25.20 -22.10
CA SER A 12 7.88 -24.57 -21.74
C SER A 12 7.88 -24.04 -20.29
N PRO A 13 6.98 -23.10 -19.95
CA PRO A 13 6.96 -22.51 -18.61
C PRO A 13 6.76 -23.54 -17.49
N LEU A 14 7.45 -23.35 -16.38
CA LEU A 14 7.21 -24.11 -15.15
C LEU A 14 5.93 -23.62 -14.45
N PRO A 15 5.30 -24.43 -13.57
CA PRO A 15 4.17 -23.98 -12.78
C PRO A 15 4.48 -22.69 -12.02
N PHE A 16 3.58 -21.72 -12.12
CA PHE A 16 3.68 -20.38 -11.52
C PHE A 16 4.89 -19.55 -11.93
N GLU A 17 5.58 -19.93 -13.01
CA GLU A 17 6.69 -19.16 -13.55
C GLU A 17 6.19 -17.79 -14.03
N SER A 18 6.81 -16.72 -13.56
CA SER A 18 6.52 -15.36 -14.02
C SER A 18 6.97 -15.12 -15.45
N SER A 19 6.28 -14.24 -16.17
CA SER A 19 6.75 -13.72 -17.46
C SER A 19 8.18 -13.16 -17.40
N LEU A 20 8.56 -12.58 -16.25
CA LEU A 20 9.92 -12.13 -15.95
C LEU A 20 10.95 -13.21 -16.25
N SER A 21 10.85 -14.38 -15.61
CA SER A 21 11.86 -15.42 -15.79
C SER A 21 11.73 -16.15 -17.11
N GLN A 22 10.52 -16.30 -17.64
CA GLN A 22 10.31 -16.90 -18.96
C GLN A 22 11.05 -16.10 -20.04
N ILE A 23 10.85 -14.78 -20.07
CA ILE A 23 11.50 -13.90 -21.04
C ILE A 23 12.98 -13.75 -20.72
N GLY A 24 13.34 -13.55 -19.44
CA GLY A 24 14.73 -13.53 -18.99
C GLY A 24 15.51 -14.76 -19.46
N ARG A 25 14.87 -15.93 -19.45
CA ARG A 25 15.44 -17.18 -19.96
C ARG A 25 15.58 -17.21 -21.47
N ILE A 26 14.54 -16.84 -22.22
CA ILE A 26 14.61 -16.78 -23.69
C ILE A 26 15.74 -15.85 -24.14
N VAL A 27 15.81 -14.63 -23.59
CA VAL A 27 16.82 -13.64 -24.00
C VAL A 27 18.24 -14.07 -23.62
N SER A 28 18.39 -14.79 -22.50
CA SER A 28 19.69 -15.32 -22.07
C SER A 28 20.15 -16.47 -22.95
N LEU A 29 19.25 -17.40 -23.31
CA LEU A 29 19.58 -18.56 -24.15
C LEU A 29 19.89 -18.22 -25.60
N ASN A 30 19.35 -17.11 -26.10
CA ASN A 30 19.54 -16.67 -27.47
C ASN A 30 20.48 -15.45 -27.57
N GLU A 31 21.20 -15.14 -26.49
CA GLU A 31 22.16 -14.03 -26.37
C GLU A 31 21.66 -12.66 -26.85
N MET A 32 20.34 -12.45 -26.89
CA MET A 32 19.72 -11.26 -27.47
C MET A 32 19.28 -10.28 -26.39
N SER A 33 19.23 -8.98 -26.73
CA SER A 33 18.58 -8.02 -25.83
C SER A 33 17.08 -8.29 -25.82
N GLY A 34 16.39 -8.07 -24.70
CA GLY A 34 14.94 -8.26 -24.75
C GLY A 34 14.22 -7.20 -25.60
N ALA A 35 14.84 -6.07 -25.92
CA ALA A 35 14.34 -5.17 -26.96
C ALA A 35 14.38 -5.82 -28.35
N ALA A 36 15.45 -6.56 -28.68
CA ALA A 36 15.52 -7.35 -29.90
C ALA A 36 14.49 -8.48 -29.91
N PHE A 37 14.36 -9.21 -28.79
CA PHE A 37 13.34 -10.24 -28.64
C PHE A 37 11.91 -9.71 -28.85
N LEU A 38 11.55 -8.61 -28.18
CA LEU A 38 10.23 -8.00 -28.34
C LEU A 38 9.93 -7.62 -29.79
N ARG A 39 10.90 -7.03 -30.50
CA ARG A 39 10.75 -6.71 -31.93
C ARG A 39 10.54 -7.95 -32.77
N LEU A 40 11.34 -9.00 -32.55
CA LEU A 40 11.23 -10.27 -33.28
C LEU A 40 9.92 -11.02 -32.98
N ALA A 41 9.40 -10.87 -31.76
CA ALA A 41 8.11 -11.41 -31.35
C ALA A 41 6.91 -10.59 -31.86
N GLY A 42 7.13 -9.49 -32.61
CA GLY A 42 6.07 -8.61 -33.11
C GLY A 42 5.37 -7.81 -32.00
N LEU A 43 5.98 -7.70 -30.83
CA LEU A 43 5.41 -7.01 -29.68
C LEU A 43 5.74 -5.50 -29.74
N SER A 44 4.70 -4.69 -29.86
CA SER A 44 4.82 -3.22 -29.94
C SER A 44 5.37 -2.58 -28.67
N ASP A 45 5.81 -1.32 -28.76
CA ASP A 45 6.18 -0.48 -27.61
C ASP A 45 5.06 -0.32 -26.57
N ARG A 46 3.80 -0.61 -26.93
CA ARG A 46 2.69 -0.69 -25.98
C ARG A 46 2.94 -1.78 -24.93
N PHE A 47 3.60 -2.87 -25.31
CA PHE A 47 3.99 -3.95 -24.43
C PHE A 47 5.07 -3.52 -23.42
N ARG A 48 6.00 -2.63 -23.83
CA ARG A 48 6.98 -2.04 -22.88
C ARG A 48 6.34 -1.17 -21.80
N ARG A 49 5.17 -0.60 -22.10
CA ARG A 49 4.39 0.25 -21.17
C ARG A 49 3.46 -0.55 -20.26
N ARG A 50 3.07 -1.77 -20.63
CA ARG A 50 2.47 -2.73 -19.69
C ARG A 50 3.58 -3.20 -18.75
N GLY A 51 3.51 -2.79 -17.48
CA GLY A 51 4.47 -3.24 -16.49
C GLY A 51 4.47 -4.77 -16.38
N ALA A 52 5.64 -5.41 -16.31
CA ALA A 52 5.76 -6.85 -16.00
C ALA A 52 5.03 -7.23 -14.70
N ALA A 53 4.82 -6.25 -13.81
CA ALA A 53 3.97 -6.36 -12.65
C ALA A 53 2.57 -6.91 -12.95
N ASN A 54 2.01 -6.64 -14.14
CA ASN A 54 0.65 -7.04 -14.48
C ASN A 54 0.55 -8.34 -15.29
N ASP A 55 1.51 -8.60 -16.17
CA ASP A 55 1.44 -9.76 -17.07
C ASP A 55 2.20 -10.94 -16.45
N GLN A 56 1.46 -11.81 -15.79
CA GLN A 56 2.01 -12.98 -15.07
C GLN A 56 2.27 -14.15 -16.00
N PHE A 57 1.54 -14.16 -17.10
CA PHE A 57 1.68 -15.12 -18.16
C PHE A 57 2.39 -14.44 -19.32
N VAL A 58 3.23 -15.22 -19.96
CA VAL A 58 3.78 -14.83 -21.23
C VAL A 58 2.60 -14.66 -22.20
N PRO A 59 2.46 -13.49 -22.85
CA PRO A 59 1.38 -13.21 -23.77
C PRO A 59 1.18 -14.36 -24.75
N GLU A 60 -0.06 -14.62 -25.13
CA GLU A 60 -0.41 -15.67 -26.09
C GLU A 60 0.44 -15.55 -27.37
N GLU A 61 0.81 -14.32 -27.74
CA GLU A 61 1.71 -13.99 -28.84
C GLU A 61 3.11 -14.59 -28.65
N ILE A 62 3.71 -14.48 -27.48
CA ILE A 62 5.03 -15.09 -27.20
C ILE A 62 4.89 -16.61 -27.10
N ALA A 63 3.84 -17.11 -26.45
CA ALA A 63 3.59 -18.55 -26.39
C ALA A 63 3.42 -19.14 -27.79
N ALA A 64 2.79 -18.43 -28.72
CA ALA A 64 2.66 -18.81 -30.12
C ALA A 64 4.02 -18.79 -30.84
N VAL A 65 4.83 -17.75 -30.65
CA VAL A 65 6.20 -17.66 -31.21
C VAL A 65 7.09 -18.81 -30.71
N MET A 66 7.03 -19.10 -29.40
CA MET A 66 7.78 -20.19 -28.77
C MET A 66 7.11 -21.55 -28.94
N GLN A 67 5.93 -21.61 -29.55
CA GLN A 67 5.09 -22.81 -29.70
C GLN A 67 4.88 -23.57 -28.38
N TRP A 68 4.80 -22.84 -27.28
CA TRP A 68 4.57 -23.41 -25.97
C TRP A 68 3.09 -23.81 -25.82
N ARG A 69 2.88 -25.02 -25.30
CA ARG A 69 1.58 -25.46 -24.84
C ARG A 69 1.54 -25.34 -23.32
N TYR A 70 0.60 -24.56 -22.80
CA TYR A 70 0.36 -24.51 -21.37
C TYR A 70 -0.23 -25.86 -20.92
N PRO A 71 0.29 -26.46 -19.83
CA PRO A 71 -0.25 -27.72 -19.29
C PRO A 71 -1.73 -27.62 -18.89
N ASP A 72 -2.17 -26.43 -18.49
CA ASP A 72 -3.56 -26.10 -18.15
C ASP A 72 -3.92 -24.75 -18.80
N PRO A 73 -4.69 -24.73 -19.90
CA PRO A 73 -5.09 -23.48 -20.57
C PRO A 73 -6.04 -22.63 -19.72
N GLY A 74 -6.67 -23.19 -18.67
CA GLY A 74 -7.50 -22.44 -17.73
C GLY A 74 -6.70 -21.77 -16.62
N LEU A 75 -5.42 -22.11 -16.49
CA LEU A 75 -4.56 -21.66 -15.41
C LEU A 75 -4.38 -20.12 -15.40
N PRO A 76 -4.13 -19.45 -16.53
CA PRO A 76 -4.06 -17.98 -16.57
C PRO A 76 -5.32 -17.31 -16.03
N ARG A 77 -6.48 -17.69 -16.58
CA ARG A 77 -7.78 -17.12 -16.22
C ARG A 77 -8.18 -17.33 -14.76
N ARG A 78 -7.76 -18.45 -14.15
CA ARG A 78 -8.04 -18.74 -12.73
C ARG A 78 -7.29 -17.79 -11.80
N TYR A 79 -6.15 -17.28 -12.23
CA TYR A 79 -5.25 -16.48 -11.41
C TYR A 79 -5.36 -14.98 -11.68
N ASP A 80 -5.83 -14.54 -12.84
CA ASP A 80 -5.98 -13.12 -13.20
C ASP A 80 -6.71 -12.31 -12.11
N ASN A 81 -7.85 -12.81 -11.62
CA ASN A 81 -8.66 -12.15 -10.58
C ASN A 81 -7.96 -12.07 -9.20
N LEU A 82 -7.04 -13.00 -8.93
CA LEU A 82 -6.32 -13.06 -7.65
C LEU A 82 -5.14 -12.10 -7.63
N LEU A 83 -4.85 -11.46 -8.76
CA LEU A 83 -3.56 -10.86 -8.98
C LEU A 83 -3.68 -9.41 -9.48
N ASP A 84 -4.86 -8.98 -9.91
CA ASP A 84 -5.30 -7.56 -9.89
C ASP A 84 -5.38 -6.95 -8.48
N LEU A 85 -5.02 -7.73 -7.47
CA LEU A 85 -4.90 -7.25 -6.10
C LEU A 85 -3.67 -6.36 -5.93
N PRO A 86 -3.69 -5.41 -4.98
CA PRO A 86 -2.61 -4.52 -4.67
C PRO A 86 -1.60 -5.27 -3.80
N CYS A 87 -1.52 -6.61 -3.89
CA CYS A 87 -0.60 -7.44 -3.12
C CYS A 87 0.82 -7.38 -3.66
N ARG A 88 1.03 -6.70 -4.78
CA ARG A 88 2.24 -6.84 -5.57
C ARG A 88 3.27 -5.80 -5.21
N SER A 89 4.41 -6.28 -4.75
CA SER A 89 5.65 -5.53 -4.66
C SER A 89 5.93 -4.80 -5.96
N GLY A 90 6.10 -3.49 -5.84
CA GLY A 90 6.65 -2.70 -6.93
C GLY A 90 8.13 -3.00 -7.13
N LEU A 91 8.84 -3.48 -6.10
CA LEU A 91 10.24 -3.87 -6.14
C LEU A 91 10.40 -5.34 -6.51
N LEU A 92 11.40 -5.68 -7.32
CA LEU A 92 11.74 -7.06 -7.64
C LEU A 92 12.19 -7.81 -6.39
N ARG A 93 11.37 -8.76 -5.95
CA ARG A 93 11.69 -9.72 -4.88
C ARG A 93 12.14 -11.07 -5.44
N VAL A 94 13.25 -11.62 -4.95
CA VAL A 94 13.83 -12.87 -5.45
C VAL A 94 14.13 -13.86 -4.34
N CYS A 95 14.02 -15.14 -4.68
CA CYS A 95 14.63 -16.24 -3.94
C CYS A 95 15.94 -16.59 -4.64
N ASP A 96 17.01 -16.75 -3.88
CA ASP A 96 18.37 -16.97 -4.39
C ASP A 96 18.46 -18.24 -5.26
N GLU A 97 17.93 -19.35 -4.76
CA GLU A 97 17.96 -20.64 -5.45
C GLU A 97 17.05 -20.66 -6.69
N CYS A 98 15.87 -20.05 -6.60
CA CYS A 98 14.96 -19.90 -7.73
C CYS A 98 15.62 -19.12 -8.87
N ILE A 99 16.10 -17.91 -8.57
CA ILE A 99 16.59 -16.98 -9.60
C ILE A 99 17.89 -17.50 -10.24
N GLY A 100 18.74 -18.16 -9.47
CA GLY A 100 19.92 -18.89 -9.97
C GLY A 100 19.59 -20.12 -10.83
N SER A 101 18.33 -20.58 -10.80
CA SER A 101 17.81 -21.63 -11.69
C SER A 101 17.04 -21.05 -12.88
N MET A 102 17.25 -19.77 -13.19
CA MET A 102 16.53 -19.02 -14.23
C MET A 102 15.00 -19.09 -14.03
N TYR A 103 14.54 -19.20 -12.78
CA TYR A 103 13.13 -19.28 -12.42
C TYR A 103 12.76 -18.18 -11.43
N HIS A 104 11.61 -17.58 -11.63
CA HIS A 104 11.04 -16.65 -10.69
C HIS A 104 9.54 -16.89 -10.67
N SER A 105 8.97 -17.17 -9.50
CA SER A 105 7.51 -17.30 -9.37
C SER A 105 6.85 -15.94 -9.33
N PHE A 106 5.73 -15.75 -10.02
CA PHE A 106 4.95 -14.51 -9.88
C PHE A 106 4.46 -14.29 -8.43
N TRP A 107 4.33 -15.37 -7.65
CA TRP A 107 3.98 -15.32 -6.23
C TRP A 107 5.03 -14.61 -5.37
N HIS A 108 6.30 -14.58 -5.80
CA HIS A 108 7.34 -13.86 -5.06
C HIS A 108 7.08 -12.35 -5.00
N GLN A 109 6.33 -11.81 -5.96
CA GLN A 109 5.92 -10.42 -5.93
C GLN A 109 4.77 -10.17 -4.96
N CYS A 110 4.05 -11.18 -4.48
CA CYS A 110 2.99 -10.98 -3.50
C CYS A 110 3.60 -10.76 -2.10
N TRP A 111 3.32 -9.62 -1.44
CA TRP A 111 3.84 -9.30 -0.09
C TRP A 111 3.46 -10.33 0.97
N ILE A 112 2.34 -11.03 0.80
CA ILE A 112 1.97 -12.13 1.70
C ILE A 112 2.99 -13.28 1.69
N VAL A 113 3.70 -13.45 0.58
CA VAL A 113 4.76 -14.43 0.41
C VAL A 113 6.07 -13.76 0.81
N ASN A 114 6.48 -13.91 2.06
CA ASN A 114 7.76 -13.39 2.56
C ASN A 114 8.89 -14.41 2.49
N GLU A 115 8.54 -15.69 2.39
CA GLU A 115 9.46 -16.81 2.24
C GLU A 115 9.13 -17.54 0.94
N CYS A 116 10.15 -18.06 0.27
CA CYS A 116 9.98 -18.86 -0.92
C CYS A 116 9.28 -20.18 -0.58
N PRO A 117 8.10 -20.49 -1.14
CA PRO A 117 7.42 -21.75 -0.83
C PRO A 117 8.20 -23.00 -1.25
N LEU A 118 9.16 -22.86 -2.17
CA LEU A 118 10.00 -23.95 -2.63
C LEU A 118 11.19 -24.22 -1.73
N HIS A 119 11.82 -23.17 -1.20
CA HIS A 119 13.13 -23.26 -0.53
C HIS A 119 13.09 -22.81 0.95
N GLY A 120 11.98 -22.25 1.42
CA GLY A 120 11.84 -21.76 2.80
C GLY A 120 12.67 -20.52 3.14
N CYS A 121 13.46 -19.99 2.20
CA CYS A 121 14.29 -18.81 2.45
C CYS A 121 13.49 -17.50 2.32
N ARG A 122 13.85 -16.49 3.11
CA ARG A 122 13.30 -15.13 2.99
C ARG A 122 13.55 -14.56 1.59
N LEU A 123 12.51 -13.97 0.98
CA LEU A 123 12.64 -13.26 -0.29
C LEU A 123 13.40 -11.95 -0.11
N ARG A 124 14.35 -11.67 -1.00
CA ARG A 124 15.21 -10.48 -0.96
C ARG A 124 14.78 -9.48 -2.03
N ASP A 125 14.80 -8.20 -1.70
CA ASP A 125 14.57 -7.06 -2.61
C ASP A 125 15.83 -6.20 -2.82
N VAL A 126 16.92 -6.54 -2.14
CA VAL A 126 18.25 -5.93 -2.27
C VAL A 126 19.29 -6.91 -2.82
N CYS A 127 20.27 -6.38 -3.54
CA CYS A 127 21.37 -7.14 -4.13
C CYS A 127 22.37 -7.66 -3.08
N LEU A 128 22.76 -8.93 -3.17
CA LEU A 128 23.76 -9.54 -2.26
C LEU A 128 25.13 -8.86 -2.32
N PHE A 129 25.47 -8.25 -3.45
CA PHE A 129 26.82 -7.76 -3.71
C PHE A 129 26.97 -6.26 -3.41
N CYS A 130 26.00 -5.44 -3.82
CA CYS A 130 26.07 -3.98 -3.62
C CYS A 130 25.08 -3.44 -2.60
N ASN A 131 24.25 -4.30 -2.00
CA ASN A 131 23.21 -3.95 -1.01
C ASN A 131 22.21 -2.86 -1.46
N ARG A 132 22.13 -2.58 -2.76
CA ARG A 132 21.14 -1.65 -3.32
C ARG A 132 19.87 -2.42 -3.72
N PRO A 133 18.69 -1.80 -3.65
CA PRO A 133 17.45 -2.40 -4.14
C PRO A 133 17.59 -2.84 -5.59
N TYR A 134 17.02 -4.00 -5.93
CA TYR A 134 16.98 -4.48 -7.30
C TYR A 134 16.24 -3.51 -8.22
N GLY A 135 15.35 -2.68 -7.67
CA GLY A 135 14.57 -1.70 -8.42
C GLY A 135 13.19 -2.23 -8.77
N LEU A 136 12.48 -1.50 -9.63
CA LEU A 136 11.11 -1.81 -9.94
C LEU A 136 10.98 -3.13 -10.73
N TYR A 137 9.96 -3.91 -10.40
CA TYR A 137 9.53 -5.12 -11.12
C TYR A 137 8.86 -4.70 -12.44
N THR A 138 9.67 -4.24 -13.40
CA THR A 138 9.22 -3.83 -14.73
C THR A 138 9.84 -4.71 -15.79
N PHE A 139 9.14 -4.78 -16.92
CA PHE A 139 9.56 -5.55 -18.08
C PHE A 139 10.94 -5.10 -18.56
N SER A 140 11.06 -3.79 -18.81
CA SER A 140 12.28 -3.17 -19.35
C SER A 140 13.50 -3.40 -18.48
N HIS A 141 13.32 -3.39 -17.15
CA HIS A 141 14.40 -3.60 -16.21
C HIS A 141 14.98 -5.02 -16.31
N VAL A 142 14.13 -6.03 -16.32
CA VAL A 142 14.57 -7.44 -16.33
C VAL A 142 15.21 -7.80 -17.66
N VAL A 143 14.57 -7.40 -18.74
CA VAL A 143 15.02 -7.67 -20.11
C VAL A 143 16.41 -7.09 -20.39
N ALA A 144 16.72 -5.93 -19.81
CA ALA A 144 18.00 -5.27 -20.00
C ALA A 144 19.15 -5.95 -19.25
N HIS A 145 18.87 -6.53 -18.06
CA HIS A 145 19.92 -6.97 -17.14
C HIS A 145 20.04 -8.49 -16.96
N ARG A 146 19.28 -9.33 -17.67
CA ARG A 146 19.49 -10.81 -17.78
C ARG A 146 19.90 -11.49 -16.47
N PHE A 147 18.99 -11.55 -15.49
CA PHE A 147 19.25 -12.11 -14.15
C PHE A 147 20.46 -11.50 -13.41
N SER A 148 20.78 -10.23 -13.70
CA SER A 148 21.83 -9.46 -13.04
C SER A 148 21.30 -8.16 -12.43
N CYS A 149 22.00 -7.63 -11.45
CA CYS A 149 21.67 -6.40 -10.75
C CYS A 149 21.97 -5.18 -11.63
N LYS A 150 20.98 -4.30 -11.84
CA LYS A 150 21.17 -3.06 -12.61
C LYS A 150 22.24 -2.12 -12.05
N ASN A 151 22.53 -2.21 -10.75
CA ASN A 151 23.40 -1.26 -10.07
C ASN A 151 24.88 -1.65 -10.13
N CYS A 152 25.19 -2.95 -10.17
CA CYS A 152 26.58 -3.45 -10.12
C CYS A 152 26.91 -4.51 -11.18
N GLY A 153 25.93 -4.98 -11.95
CA GLY A 153 26.12 -6.01 -12.96
C GLY A 153 26.30 -7.44 -12.42
N SER A 154 26.46 -7.63 -11.10
CA SER A 154 26.56 -8.97 -10.49
C SER A 154 25.24 -9.75 -10.62
N SER A 155 25.31 -11.09 -10.54
CA SER A 155 24.13 -11.95 -10.59
C SER A 155 23.10 -11.60 -9.50
N LEU A 156 21.81 -11.85 -9.77
CA LEU A 156 20.76 -11.70 -8.76
C LEU A 156 20.85 -12.78 -7.65
N SER A 157 21.53 -13.89 -7.93
CA SER A 157 21.80 -14.98 -6.99
C SER A 157 23.27 -15.05 -6.57
N SER A 158 23.55 -15.79 -5.49
CA SER A 158 24.93 -16.09 -5.06
C SER A 158 25.73 -16.84 -6.12
N GLU A 159 25.08 -17.74 -6.84
CA GLU A 159 25.63 -18.48 -7.98
C GLU A 159 25.01 -18.01 -9.30
N PRO A 160 25.74 -18.03 -10.44
CA PRO A 160 25.21 -17.64 -11.74
C PRO A 160 23.94 -18.40 -12.14
N ALA A 161 23.04 -17.69 -12.83
CA ALA A 161 21.85 -18.28 -13.42
C ALA A 161 22.23 -19.13 -14.64
N THR A 162 21.97 -20.44 -14.61
CA THR A 162 22.39 -21.35 -15.69
C THR A 162 21.28 -22.28 -16.16
N ILE A 163 21.35 -22.68 -17.43
CA ILE A 163 20.42 -23.66 -18.02
C ILE A 163 20.50 -25.02 -17.33
N ALA A 164 21.69 -25.46 -16.89
CA ALA A 164 21.86 -26.71 -16.18
C ALA A 164 21.06 -26.75 -14.86
N ARG A 165 21.03 -25.64 -14.11
CA ARG A 165 20.21 -25.50 -12.90
C ARG A 165 18.72 -25.44 -13.23
N HIS A 166 18.35 -24.74 -14.29
CA HIS A 166 16.96 -24.72 -14.78
C HIS A 166 16.45 -26.13 -15.13
N LEU A 167 17.24 -26.92 -15.86
CA LEU A 167 16.90 -28.31 -16.19
C LEU A 167 16.78 -29.18 -14.94
N ARG A 168 17.59 -28.93 -13.90
CA ARG A 168 17.49 -29.63 -12.61
C ARG A 168 16.16 -29.37 -11.92
N ILE A 169 15.74 -28.11 -11.80
CA ILE A 169 14.45 -27.78 -11.16
C ILE A 169 13.26 -28.27 -11.98
N ARG A 170 13.38 -28.31 -13.32
CA ARG A 170 12.34 -28.82 -14.23
C ARG A 170 12.03 -30.30 -14.00
N LYS A 171 13.05 -31.12 -13.69
CA LYS A 171 12.84 -32.53 -13.30
C LYS A 171 11.96 -32.67 -12.04
N GLY A 172 11.95 -31.65 -11.18
CA GLY A 172 11.13 -31.57 -9.96
C GLY A 172 9.85 -30.74 -10.10
N ALA A 173 9.38 -30.43 -11.31
CA ALA A 173 8.27 -29.50 -11.54
C ALA A 173 6.98 -29.85 -10.77
N SER A 174 6.72 -31.14 -10.47
CA SER A 174 5.58 -31.56 -9.66
C SER A 174 5.56 -30.96 -8.25
N ARG A 175 6.73 -30.68 -7.66
CA ARG A 175 6.87 -30.05 -6.34
C ARG A 175 6.39 -28.59 -6.33
N PHE A 176 6.39 -27.92 -7.49
CA PHE A 176 5.98 -26.52 -7.60
C PHE A 176 4.49 -26.37 -7.33
N SER A 177 3.69 -27.22 -7.96
CA SER A 177 2.24 -27.29 -7.75
C SER A 177 1.90 -27.46 -6.28
N ALA A 178 2.54 -28.41 -5.59
CA ALA A 178 2.31 -28.66 -4.17
C ALA A 178 2.73 -27.47 -3.28
N ALA A 179 3.92 -26.91 -3.51
CA ALA A 179 4.45 -25.81 -2.70
C ALA A 179 3.60 -24.53 -2.79
N PHE A 180 3.18 -24.15 -3.99
CA PHE A 180 2.42 -22.92 -4.21
C PHE A 180 0.91 -23.09 -4.01
N LEU A 181 0.38 -24.32 -3.96
CA LEU A 181 -1.03 -24.55 -3.67
C LEU A 181 -1.42 -24.00 -2.29
N GLY A 182 -0.56 -24.13 -1.28
CA GLY A 182 -0.79 -23.57 0.05
C GLY A 182 -0.91 -22.05 0.03
N VAL A 183 0.00 -21.37 -0.67
CA VAL A 183 -0.03 -19.91 -0.87
C VAL A 183 -1.32 -19.49 -1.59
N HIS A 184 -1.66 -20.19 -2.67
CA HIS A 184 -2.87 -19.92 -3.43
C HIS A 184 -4.14 -20.05 -2.57
N GLN A 185 -4.27 -21.14 -1.79
CA GLN A 185 -5.39 -21.35 -0.89
C GLN A 185 -5.44 -20.28 0.21
N GLN A 186 -4.30 -19.88 0.76
CA GLN A 186 -4.23 -18.82 1.76
C GLN A 186 -4.68 -17.48 1.17
N LEU A 187 -4.23 -17.15 -0.04
CA LEU A 187 -4.62 -15.92 -0.72
C LEU A 187 -6.11 -15.93 -1.05
N LEU A 188 -6.65 -17.04 -1.56
CA LEU A 188 -8.09 -17.20 -1.79
C LEU A 188 -8.90 -16.97 -0.52
N ARG A 189 -8.47 -17.52 0.61
CA ARG A 189 -9.15 -17.31 1.90
C ARG A 189 -9.12 -15.87 2.34
N LEU A 190 -7.96 -15.21 2.22
CA LEU A 190 -7.84 -13.79 2.54
C LEU A 190 -8.71 -12.96 1.62
N LEU A 191 -8.69 -13.23 0.33
CA LEU A 191 -9.54 -12.56 -0.65
C LEU A 191 -11.01 -12.67 -0.34
N VAL A 192 -11.50 -13.86 -0.04
CA VAL A 192 -12.90 -14.05 0.36
C VAL A 192 -13.20 -13.26 1.63
N ALA A 193 -12.30 -13.26 2.60
CA ALA A 193 -12.46 -12.52 3.85
C ALA A 193 -12.40 -10.99 3.67
N THR A 194 -11.57 -10.50 2.75
CA THR A 194 -11.31 -9.07 2.54
C THR A 194 -12.11 -8.47 1.38
N ARG A 195 -12.78 -9.28 0.56
CA ARG A 195 -13.62 -8.82 -0.56
C ARG A 195 -14.65 -7.76 -0.14
N PRO A 196 -15.33 -7.85 1.02
CA PRO A 196 -16.22 -6.78 1.47
C PRO A 196 -15.50 -5.44 1.67
N LEU A 197 -14.24 -5.46 2.11
CA LEU A 197 -13.41 -4.25 2.23
C LEU A 197 -12.87 -3.78 0.87
N TRP A 198 -12.66 -4.72 -0.05
CA TRP A 198 -12.23 -4.41 -1.41
C TRP A 198 -13.25 -3.59 -2.17
N ASP A 199 -14.53 -3.94 -2.04
CA ASP A 199 -15.62 -3.18 -2.64
C ASP A 199 -15.72 -1.76 -2.03
N GLN A 200 -14.96 -1.48 -0.96
CA GLN A 200 -14.80 -0.17 -0.32
C GLN A 200 -13.44 0.49 -0.63
N GLN A 201 -12.67 0.00 -1.62
CA GLN A 201 -11.42 0.64 -2.05
C GLN A 201 -11.61 2.10 -2.49
N THR A 202 -12.81 2.52 -2.88
CA THR A 202 -13.11 3.93 -3.12
C THR A 202 -13.01 4.79 -1.85
N HIS A 203 -13.26 4.19 -0.68
CA HIS A 203 -13.16 4.82 0.63
C HIS A 203 -11.76 4.69 1.25
N PHE A 204 -10.92 3.81 0.71
CA PHE A 204 -9.54 3.64 1.13
C PHE A 204 -8.59 4.05 0.00
N PRO A 205 -7.89 5.18 0.12
CA PRO A 205 -6.93 5.63 -0.88
C PRO A 205 -5.61 4.82 -0.86
N PHE A 206 -5.69 3.49 -0.91
CA PHE A 206 -4.58 2.53 -0.81
C PHE A 206 -3.45 2.80 -1.81
N GLY A 207 -3.78 3.27 -3.02
CA GLY A 207 -2.79 3.65 -4.03
C GLY A 207 -1.90 4.82 -3.61
N LYS A 208 -2.39 5.70 -2.73
CA LYS A 208 -1.66 6.87 -2.22
C LYS A 208 -0.87 6.54 -0.95
N VAL A 209 -1.43 5.69 -0.07
CA VAL A 209 -0.78 5.11 1.13
C VAL A 209 0.58 4.48 0.77
N GLY A 210 0.64 3.69 -0.30
CA GLY A 210 1.88 3.00 -0.71
C GLY A 210 3.00 3.88 -1.26
N LYS A 211 2.82 5.20 -1.41
CA LYS A 211 3.90 6.12 -1.82
C LYS A 211 4.83 6.52 -0.67
N TRP A 212 4.34 6.44 0.57
CA TRP A 212 4.99 7.03 1.75
C TRP A 212 5.33 6.03 2.83
N TRP A 213 4.74 4.83 2.76
CA TRP A 213 5.25 3.71 3.53
C TRP A 213 6.47 3.08 2.85
N PRO A 214 7.54 2.79 3.61
CA PRO A 214 8.82 2.30 3.05
C PRO A 214 8.69 0.90 2.47
N ASP A 215 7.81 0.12 3.08
CA ASP A 215 7.37 -1.20 2.67
C ASP A 215 5.85 -1.15 2.66
N LYS A 216 5.21 -1.78 1.67
CA LYS A 216 3.74 -1.91 1.68
C LYS A 216 3.29 -3.07 2.59
N SER A 217 4.20 -3.67 3.37
CA SER A 217 3.90 -4.61 4.46
C SER A 217 2.82 -4.09 5.42
N PRO A 218 2.83 -2.83 5.93
CA PRO A 218 1.82 -2.37 6.89
C PRO A 218 0.40 -2.42 6.34
N TYR A 219 0.22 -2.25 5.02
CA TYR A 219 -1.07 -2.46 4.36
C TYR A 219 -1.53 -3.93 4.48
N TRP A 220 -0.63 -4.89 4.32
CA TRP A 220 -0.96 -6.30 4.53
C TRP A 220 -1.02 -6.69 5.98
N ASP A 221 -0.21 -6.11 6.85
CA ASP A 221 -0.32 -6.38 8.28
C ASP A 221 -1.72 -5.99 8.75
N VAL A 222 -2.23 -4.84 8.27
CA VAL A 222 -3.63 -4.43 8.43
C VAL A 222 -4.61 -5.44 7.81
N MET A 223 -4.49 -5.77 6.52
CA MET A 223 -5.44 -6.67 5.86
C MET A 223 -5.40 -8.11 6.38
N GLN A 224 -4.22 -8.57 6.78
CA GLN A 224 -3.98 -9.85 7.42
C GLN A 224 -4.58 -9.86 8.81
N ASP A 225 -4.46 -8.77 9.58
CA ASP A 225 -5.09 -8.63 10.88
C ASP A 225 -6.59 -8.55 10.79
N VAL A 226 -7.13 -7.83 9.82
CA VAL A 226 -8.55 -7.88 9.48
C VAL A 226 -8.95 -9.35 9.21
N GLY A 227 -8.19 -10.05 8.36
CA GLY A 227 -8.43 -11.47 8.03
C GLY A 227 -8.28 -12.42 9.23
N ASN A 228 -7.36 -12.14 10.14
CA ASN A 228 -7.10 -12.91 11.37
C ASN A 228 -8.17 -12.64 12.41
N ALA A 229 -8.58 -11.37 12.53
CA ALA A 229 -9.70 -10.94 13.32
C ALA A 229 -10.92 -11.76 12.91
N PHE A 230 -11.28 -11.81 11.62
CA PHE A 230 -12.39 -12.67 11.16
C PHE A 230 -12.28 -14.14 11.55
N ARG A 231 -11.06 -14.66 11.76
CA ARG A 231 -10.83 -16.06 12.14
C ARG A 231 -10.81 -16.28 13.66
N LYS A 232 -11.00 -15.25 14.48
CA LYS A 232 -10.80 -15.26 15.95
C LYS A 232 -9.43 -15.84 16.35
N LYS A 233 -8.46 -15.76 15.43
CA LYS A 233 -7.07 -16.17 15.62
C LYS A 233 -6.23 -14.92 15.56
N ALA A 234 -6.44 -14.01 16.53
CA ALA A 234 -5.59 -12.84 16.67
C ALA A 234 -4.15 -13.35 16.81
N ARG A 235 -3.25 -12.88 15.93
CA ARG A 235 -1.82 -13.06 16.17
C ARG A 235 -1.43 -12.28 17.43
N ALA A 236 -0.32 -12.67 18.03
CA ALA A 236 0.36 -11.86 19.02
C ALA A 236 0.72 -10.49 18.40
N ASN A 237 0.21 -9.42 19.02
CA ASN A 237 0.65 -8.02 18.96
C ASN A 237 1.42 -7.60 17.70
N LEU A 238 0.72 -7.39 16.59
CA LEU A 238 1.26 -6.49 15.58
C LEU A 238 1.28 -5.08 16.18
N GLU A 239 2.42 -4.41 16.12
CA GLU A 239 2.66 -3.15 16.81
C GLU A 239 1.96 -1.95 16.13
N MET A 240 0.96 -2.16 15.26
CA MET A 240 0.28 -1.05 14.59
C MET A 240 -0.60 -0.26 15.58
N THR A 241 -0.52 1.07 15.51
CA THR A 241 -1.39 1.98 16.26
C THR A 241 -2.72 2.17 15.53
N TRP A 242 -3.82 2.03 16.28
CA TRP A 242 -5.18 2.22 15.79
C TRP A 242 -5.87 3.33 16.56
N LEU A 243 -6.43 4.30 15.86
CA LEU A 243 -7.23 5.37 16.47
C LEU A 243 -8.66 5.24 16.01
N VAL A 244 -9.42 4.32 16.62
CA VAL A 244 -10.82 4.05 16.25
C VAL A 244 -11.75 4.95 17.05
N TRP A 245 -12.86 5.40 16.47
CA TRP A 245 -13.85 6.19 17.17
C TRP A 245 -15.28 5.74 16.86
N PRO A 246 -16.08 5.33 17.87
CA PRO A 246 -17.52 5.23 17.74
C PRO A 246 -18.20 6.55 18.17
N SER A 247 -18.87 7.25 17.25
CA SER A 247 -19.60 8.48 17.61
C SER A 247 -21.10 8.23 17.81
N ALA A 248 -21.62 8.24 19.04
CA ALA A 248 -23.07 8.31 19.25
C ALA A 248 -23.62 9.56 18.54
N HIS A 249 -24.74 9.41 17.81
CA HIS A 249 -25.39 10.48 17.04
C HIS A 249 -25.66 11.69 17.92
N SER A 250 -24.79 12.70 17.85
CA SER A 250 -25.12 14.05 18.30
C SER A 250 -24.93 15.00 17.14
N HIS A 251 -25.69 16.09 17.18
CA HIS A 251 -25.77 17.12 16.17
C HIS A 251 -24.39 17.59 15.67
N SER A 252 -24.39 17.98 14.39
CA SER A 252 -23.27 18.48 13.61
C SER A 252 -22.45 19.58 14.28
N PHE A 253 -21.17 19.68 13.89
CA PHE A 253 -20.36 20.88 14.09
C PHE A 253 -21.14 22.08 13.58
N SER A 254 -21.64 22.92 14.49
CA SER A 254 -22.14 24.24 14.15
C SER A 254 -20.99 25.26 14.12
N ASP A 255 -19.83 24.95 14.71
CA ASP A 255 -18.74 25.90 14.90
C ASP A 255 -17.37 25.36 14.42
N TYR A 256 -16.69 26.16 13.60
CA TYR A 256 -15.32 25.91 13.16
C TYR A 256 -14.31 25.94 14.32
N GLY A 257 -14.65 26.59 15.44
CA GLY A 257 -13.79 26.68 16.62
C GLY A 257 -13.40 25.34 17.23
N GLU A 258 -14.27 24.33 17.15
CA GLU A 258 -13.97 22.99 17.69
C GLU A 258 -12.91 22.24 16.88
N VAL A 259 -12.86 22.42 15.55
CA VAL A 259 -11.82 21.83 14.70
C VAL A 259 -10.46 22.47 15.01
N ASP A 260 -10.43 23.80 15.12
CA ASP A 260 -9.23 24.55 15.48
C ASP A 260 -8.73 24.16 16.88
N LEU A 261 -9.64 23.99 17.83
CA LEU A 261 -9.32 23.53 19.19
C LEU A 261 -8.71 22.12 19.15
N ALA A 262 -9.36 21.17 18.48
CA ALA A 262 -8.88 19.80 18.36
C ALA A 262 -7.48 19.71 17.72
N TYR A 263 -7.26 20.45 16.63
CA TYR A 263 -5.95 20.57 16.00
C TYR A 263 -4.92 21.17 16.96
N THR A 264 -5.25 22.29 17.60
CA THR A 264 -4.35 23.00 18.52
C THR A 264 -3.95 22.13 19.70
N GLU A 265 -4.88 21.39 20.29
CA GLU A 265 -4.61 20.44 21.37
C GLU A 265 -3.67 19.32 20.90
N THR A 266 -3.93 18.75 19.73
CA THR A 266 -3.11 17.67 19.16
C THR A 266 -1.68 18.14 18.91
N VAL A 267 -1.52 19.28 18.24
CA VAL A 267 -0.21 19.89 17.97
C VAL A 267 0.47 20.27 19.28
N GLY A 268 -0.27 20.71 20.29
CA GLY A 268 0.25 20.96 21.64
C GLY A 268 0.83 19.70 22.31
N LEU A 269 0.16 18.56 22.18
CA LEU A 269 0.64 17.26 22.66
C LEU A 269 1.91 16.83 21.92
N LEU A 270 1.89 16.85 20.58
CA LEU A 270 3.05 16.51 19.74
C LEU A 270 4.25 17.40 20.04
N ARG A 271 4.03 18.71 20.20
CA ARG A 271 5.07 19.67 20.57
C ARG A 271 5.71 19.33 21.91
N ARG A 272 4.91 19.08 22.95
CA ARG A 272 5.44 18.75 24.30
C ARG A 272 6.31 17.51 24.23
N TRP A 273 5.82 16.45 23.59
CA TRP A 273 6.59 15.22 23.38
C TRP A 273 7.88 15.46 22.61
N LEU A 274 7.83 16.24 21.51
CA LEU A 274 9.00 16.59 20.70
C LEU A 274 10.04 17.35 21.52
N THR A 275 9.62 18.33 22.33
CA THR A 275 10.53 19.10 23.20
C THR A 275 11.13 18.29 24.33
N GLN A 276 10.40 17.30 24.85
CA GLN A 276 10.93 16.38 25.86
C GLN A 276 11.96 15.43 25.24
N ARG A 277 11.68 14.89 24.04
CA ARG A 277 12.58 13.98 23.32
C ARG A 277 13.81 14.68 22.76
N HIS A 278 13.68 15.94 22.35
CA HIS A 278 14.75 16.74 21.74
C HIS A 278 14.79 18.17 22.31
N PRO A 279 15.29 18.37 23.53
CA PRO A 279 15.28 19.70 24.18
C PRO A 279 16.02 20.79 23.41
N TYR A 280 17.06 20.43 22.64
CA TYR A 280 17.83 21.37 21.82
C TYR A 280 17.00 22.05 20.71
N LEU A 281 15.87 21.45 20.30
CA LEU A 281 14.98 22.04 19.29
C LEU A 281 14.25 23.29 19.79
N ILE A 282 14.24 23.55 21.10
CA ILE A 282 13.70 24.81 21.64
C ILE A 282 14.60 25.99 21.23
N ALA A 283 15.91 25.75 21.08
CA ALA A 283 16.90 26.77 20.77
C ALA A 283 17.00 27.12 19.27
N THR A 284 16.33 26.38 18.38
CA THR A 284 16.45 26.56 16.92
C THR A 284 15.78 27.82 16.38
N GLY A 285 15.24 28.68 17.26
CA GLY A 285 14.59 29.94 16.90
C GLY A 285 13.26 29.75 16.17
N GLU A 286 12.77 30.84 15.56
CA GLU A 286 11.44 30.89 14.94
C GLU A 286 11.37 30.37 13.50
N ARG A 287 12.50 30.07 12.84
CA ARG A 287 12.52 29.64 11.44
C ARG A 287 13.63 28.63 11.17
N PRO A 288 13.41 27.34 11.47
CA PRO A 288 14.35 26.30 11.04
C PRO A 288 14.37 26.24 9.50
N GLU A 289 15.54 26.02 8.91
CA GLU A 289 15.68 25.66 7.49
C GLU A 289 15.04 24.28 7.26
N LEU A 290 13.72 24.27 7.04
CA LEU A 290 12.94 23.06 6.87
C LEU A 290 13.06 22.47 5.45
N LEU A 291 13.10 23.36 4.46
CA LEU A 291 13.15 23.02 3.04
C LEU A 291 14.46 23.54 2.44
N ASP A 292 15.02 22.82 1.47
CA ASP A 292 16.10 23.32 0.63
C ASP A 292 15.59 24.33 -0.42
N VAL A 293 16.51 24.83 -1.25
CA VAL A 293 16.22 25.76 -2.34
C VAL A 293 15.24 25.21 -3.38
N ASP A 294 15.12 23.89 -3.48
CA ASP A 294 14.24 23.19 -4.41
C ASP A 294 12.88 22.85 -3.77
N GLY A 295 12.69 23.18 -2.49
CA GLY A 295 11.47 22.88 -1.73
C GLY A 295 11.40 21.44 -1.21
N SER A 296 12.53 20.72 -1.16
CA SER A 296 12.60 19.38 -0.56
C SER A 296 12.90 19.46 0.94
N PRO A 297 12.31 18.59 1.78
CA PRO A 297 12.58 18.58 3.21
C PRO A 297 14.04 18.23 3.54
N ARG A 298 14.67 19.03 4.42
CA ARG A 298 16.04 18.86 4.94
C ARG A 298 16.13 17.73 5.98
N THR A 299 15.87 16.50 5.55
CA THR A 299 15.98 15.28 6.40
C THR A 299 17.41 14.98 6.85
N ASP A 300 18.40 15.66 6.27
CA ASP A 300 19.82 15.64 6.64
C ASP A 300 20.13 16.43 7.92
N LEU A 301 19.35 17.49 8.20
CA LEU A 301 19.62 18.42 9.29
C LEU A 301 18.83 18.14 10.57
N TRP A 302 17.68 17.49 10.44
CA TRP A 302 16.69 17.43 11.51
C TRP A 302 16.22 16.00 11.79
N PRO A 303 15.89 15.67 13.06
CA PRO A 303 15.33 14.37 13.37
C PRO A 303 13.96 14.18 12.68
N PRO A 304 13.59 12.94 12.29
CA PRO A 304 12.33 12.66 11.60
C PRO A 304 11.08 13.19 12.32
N GLU A 305 11.05 13.13 13.65
CA GLU A 305 9.98 13.66 14.50
C GLU A 305 9.76 15.16 14.28
N PHE A 306 10.86 15.93 14.17
CA PHE A 306 10.80 17.37 13.95
C PHE A 306 10.38 17.70 12.53
N VAL A 307 10.97 17.04 11.52
CA VAL A 307 10.60 17.24 10.12
C VAL A 307 9.10 16.98 9.93
N ALA A 308 8.58 15.89 10.51
CA ALA A 308 7.16 15.55 10.44
C ALA A 308 6.26 16.58 11.11
N PHE A 309 6.63 17.03 12.30
CA PHE A 309 5.89 18.05 13.04
C PHE A 309 5.84 19.37 12.26
N MET A 310 6.97 19.79 11.69
CA MET A 310 7.08 21.03 10.94
C MET A 310 6.34 20.97 9.60
N LEU A 311 6.43 19.86 8.87
CA LEU A 311 5.68 19.67 7.62
C LEU A 311 4.16 19.59 7.84
N LEU A 312 3.72 18.99 8.95
CA LEU A 312 2.31 19.00 9.36
C LEU A 312 1.82 20.44 9.53
N ARG A 313 2.54 21.26 10.30
CA ARG A 313 2.20 22.69 10.49
C ARG A 313 2.30 23.48 9.19
N TYR A 314 3.32 23.22 8.37
CA TYR A 314 3.53 23.83 7.05
C TYR A 314 2.28 23.74 6.19
N HIS A 315 1.67 22.56 6.17
CA HIS A 315 0.52 22.32 5.34
C HIS A 315 -0.76 22.95 5.87
N VAL A 316 -0.93 22.96 7.18
CA VAL A 316 -2.20 23.29 7.85
C VAL A 316 -2.33 24.78 8.13
N GLU A 317 -1.24 25.41 8.59
CA GLU A 317 -1.27 26.75 9.16
C GLU A 317 -1.12 27.83 8.07
N ILE A 318 -2.06 28.79 7.96
CA ILE A 318 -1.92 29.93 7.03
C ILE A 318 -0.86 30.90 7.53
N GLY A 319 -0.07 31.46 6.60
CA GLY A 319 0.63 32.72 6.83
C GLY A 319 1.74 32.63 7.87
N ALA A 320 2.28 31.43 8.03
CA ALA A 320 3.15 31.11 9.13
C ALA A 320 4.59 31.58 8.89
N THR A 321 4.74 32.89 9.02
CA THR A 321 6.02 33.58 9.03
C THR A 321 6.78 33.36 10.35
N SER A 322 6.25 32.60 11.33
CA SER A 322 6.98 32.15 12.53
C SER A 322 6.64 30.69 12.87
N TRP A 323 7.60 29.81 12.65
CA TRP A 323 7.49 28.36 12.74
C TRP A 323 8.45 27.75 13.76
N GLY A 324 8.87 28.53 14.75
CA GLY A 324 9.61 28.00 15.88
C GLY A 324 8.77 26.98 16.64
N VAL A 325 9.44 26.06 17.32
CA VAL A 325 8.80 25.19 18.32
C VAL A 325 8.15 26.04 19.41
N SER A 326 8.73 27.22 19.70
CA SER A 326 8.24 28.23 20.64
C SER A 326 7.16 29.16 20.07
N GLY A 327 7.17 29.44 18.77
CA GLY A 327 6.37 30.47 18.08
C GLY A 327 4.93 30.06 17.81
N ALA A 328 4.15 29.87 18.87
CA ALA A 328 2.75 29.47 18.79
C ALA A 328 1.92 30.37 19.72
N ALA A 329 1.75 31.64 19.37
CA ALA A 329 0.85 32.54 20.10
C ALA A 329 -0.56 31.93 20.18
N THR A 330 -1.09 31.81 21.39
CA THR A 330 -2.46 31.36 21.65
C THR A 330 -3.46 32.40 21.09
N GLY A 331 -4.50 31.96 20.37
CA GLY A 331 -5.60 32.82 19.92
C GLY A 331 -5.58 33.30 18.45
N VAL A 332 -4.54 32.95 17.67
CA VAL A 332 -4.55 33.20 16.21
C VAL A 332 -5.26 32.04 15.51
N LEU A 333 -6.23 32.32 14.65
CA LEU A 333 -6.82 31.32 13.74
C LEU A 333 -5.70 30.72 12.89
N ARG A 334 -5.38 29.44 13.12
CA ARG A 334 -4.24 28.79 12.46
C ARG A 334 -4.67 28.10 11.19
N THR A 335 -5.83 27.45 11.17
CA THR A 335 -6.24 26.69 10.00
C THR A 335 -6.81 27.63 8.93
N SER A 336 -6.49 27.34 7.67
CA SER A 336 -7.32 27.85 6.59
C SER A 336 -8.67 27.13 6.68
N ARG A 337 -9.75 27.88 6.96
CA ARG A 337 -11.14 27.39 6.89
C ARG A 337 -11.43 26.58 5.61
N ALA A 338 -10.68 26.82 4.53
CA ALA A 338 -10.81 26.14 3.25
C ALA A 338 -9.88 24.93 3.03
N ARG A 339 -8.58 24.91 3.42
CA ARG A 339 -7.65 23.83 2.99
C ARG A 339 -7.56 22.65 3.94
N PHE A 340 -7.82 22.82 5.23
CA PHE A 340 -7.91 21.68 6.16
C PHE A 340 -9.14 20.83 5.84
N VAL A 341 -10.21 21.46 5.35
CA VAL A 341 -11.52 20.84 5.09
C VAL A 341 -11.62 20.36 3.63
N SER A 342 -11.13 21.13 2.65
CA SER A 342 -11.43 20.89 1.22
C SER A 342 -10.88 19.57 0.65
N PRO A 343 -9.59 19.21 0.72
CA PRO A 343 -9.11 17.95 0.13
C PRO A 343 -9.58 16.72 0.92
N TRP A 344 -9.76 16.86 2.24
CA TRP A 344 -10.12 15.77 3.15
C TRP A 344 -11.61 15.42 3.08
N LEU A 345 -12.48 16.40 2.83
CA LEU A 345 -13.94 16.21 2.77
C LEU A 345 -14.52 16.24 1.35
N SER A 346 -13.81 16.77 0.35
CA SER A 346 -14.31 16.80 -1.04
C SER A 346 -14.25 15.43 -1.72
N THR A 347 -13.28 14.58 -1.38
CA THR A 347 -13.12 13.26 -2.02
C THR A 347 -14.08 12.21 -1.44
N ALA A 348 -14.62 12.41 -0.24
CA ALA A 348 -15.47 11.44 0.45
C ALA A 348 -16.97 11.64 0.25
N GLY A 349 -17.41 12.63 -0.54
CA GLY A 349 -18.83 12.97 -0.66
C GLY A 349 -19.40 13.39 0.69
N HIS A 350 -19.14 14.64 1.09
CA HIS A 350 -19.64 15.31 2.30
C HIS A 350 -20.51 14.46 3.25
N PRO A 351 -19.94 13.91 4.33
CA PRO A 351 -20.73 13.67 5.51
C PRO A 351 -21.16 15.05 6.03
N LYS A 352 -22.33 15.52 5.61
CA LYS A 352 -22.99 16.65 6.26
C LYS A 352 -23.21 16.25 7.72
N GLY A 353 -22.31 16.69 8.61
CA GLY A 353 -22.56 16.75 10.05
C GLY A 353 -21.64 16.03 11.05
N PHE A 354 -20.39 15.62 10.75
CA PHE A 354 -19.77 14.58 11.62
C PHE A 354 -18.29 14.69 12.05
N ALA A 355 -17.58 15.81 11.90
CA ALA A 355 -16.15 15.84 12.26
C ALA A 355 -15.85 16.17 13.74
N ARG A 356 -16.26 15.31 14.70
CA ARG A 356 -15.91 15.45 16.14
C ARG A 356 -14.41 15.68 16.38
N SER A 357 -14.06 16.41 17.44
CA SER A 357 -12.67 16.75 17.82
C SER A 357 -11.73 15.54 17.79
N GLU A 358 -12.25 14.36 18.12
CA GLU A 358 -11.63 13.05 18.08
C GLU A 358 -11.14 12.69 16.69
N TRP A 359 -12.02 12.81 15.69
CA TRP A 359 -11.68 12.49 14.32
C TRP A 359 -10.56 13.42 13.82
N VAL A 360 -10.68 14.70 14.14
CA VAL A 360 -9.64 15.69 13.81
C VAL A 360 -8.32 15.30 14.47
N GLN A 361 -8.33 15.01 15.78
CA GLN A 361 -7.13 14.56 16.51
C GLN A 361 -6.52 13.29 15.88
N ALA A 362 -7.34 12.29 15.57
CA ALA A 362 -6.89 11.05 14.94
C ALA A 362 -6.27 11.29 13.57
N MET A 363 -6.87 12.14 12.74
CA MET A 363 -6.34 12.52 11.44
C MET A 363 -5.01 13.27 11.56
N VAL A 364 -4.90 14.21 12.50
CA VAL A 364 -3.66 14.94 12.75
C VAL A 364 -2.55 13.98 13.20
N PHE A 365 -2.84 13.04 14.10
CA PHE A 365 -1.89 11.99 14.49
C PHE A 365 -1.49 11.09 13.31
N GLY A 366 -2.45 10.69 12.47
CA GLY A 366 -2.17 9.91 11.27
C GLY A 366 -1.27 10.61 10.27
N GLN A 367 -1.48 11.92 10.07
CA GLN A 367 -0.64 12.73 9.17
C GLN A 367 0.76 12.87 9.73
N PHE A 368 0.86 13.20 11.02
CA PHE A 368 2.15 13.23 11.71
C PHE A 368 2.89 11.91 11.51
N ALA A 369 2.22 10.77 11.73
CA ALA A 369 2.84 9.47 11.61
C ALA A 369 3.28 9.14 10.18
N ALA A 370 2.46 9.48 9.18
CA ALA A 370 2.83 9.31 7.77
C ALA A 370 4.08 10.12 7.41
N LEU A 371 4.14 11.40 7.82
CA LEU A 371 5.29 12.27 7.59
C LEU A 371 6.54 11.79 8.34
N TYR A 372 6.37 11.30 9.58
CA TYR A 372 7.45 10.73 10.39
C TYR A 372 8.11 9.55 9.69
N TRP A 373 7.31 8.58 9.24
CA TRP A 373 7.85 7.40 8.57
C TRP A 373 8.49 7.76 7.23
N ALA A 374 7.89 8.68 6.48
CA ALA A 374 8.46 9.20 5.25
C ALA A 374 9.83 9.88 5.44
N ALA A 375 9.98 10.68 6.51
CA ALA A 375 11.25 11.29 6.89
C ALA A 375 12.26 10.23 7.32
N ARG A 376 11.85 9.32 8.21
CA ARG A 376 12.71 8.29 8.80
C ARG A 376 13.29 7.33 7.75
N THR A 377 12.57 7.06 6.67
CA THR A 377 13.03 6.14 5.62
C THR A 377 13.61 6.85 4.40
N GLY A 378 13.85 8.15 4.49
CA GLY A 378 14.43 8.94 3.41
C GLY A 378 13.51 9.12 2.21
N THR A 379 12.22 8.80 2.33
CA THR A 379 11.24 8.90 1.24
C THR A 379 11.00 10.35 0.82
N LEU A 380 11.21 11.30 1.75
CA LEU A 380 11.15 12.75 1.51
C LEU A 380 12.42 13.31 0.85
N SER A 381 13.54 12.58 0.85
CA SER A 381 14.82 13.10 0.36
C SER A 381 14.77 13.39 -1.14
N GLY A 382 15.09 14.63 -1.53
CA GLY A 382 15.14 15.07 -2.93
C GLY A 382 13.79 15.10 -3.64
N LYS A 383 12.69 15.12 -2.88
CA LYS A 383 11.34 15.32 -3.42
C LYS A 383 10.79 16.65 -2.94
N LYS A 384 10.30 17.44 -3.88
CA LYS A 384 9.48 18.61 -3.58
C LYS A 384 8.27 18.18 -2.77
N PHE A 385 8.06 18.82 -1.63
CA PHE A 385 6.93 18.52 -0.76
C PHE A 385 5.62 19.07 -1.36
N GLU A 386 4.68 18.20 -1.71
CA GLU A 386 3.34 18.59 -2.16
C GLU A 386 2.26 18.20 -1.14
N ALA A 387 1.23 19.03 -1.02
CA ALA A 387 0.09 18.85 -0.12
C ALA A 387 -0.64 17.51 -0.31
N GLU A 388 -0.74 17.05 -1.55
CA GLU A 388 -1.55 15.90 -1.96
C GLU A 388 -0.85 14.57 -1.73
N ASP A 389 0.40 14.62 -1.30
CA ASP A 389 1.26 13.48 -1.26
C ASP A 389 0.96 12.57 -0.07
N TYR A 390 0.80 13.10 1.13
CA TYR A 390 0.62 12.27 2.32
C TYR A 390 -0.85 11.97 2.54
N VAL A 391 -1.18 10.69 2.42
CA VAL A 391 -2.54 10.19 2.62
C VAL A 391 -2.57 9.31 3.84
N VAL A 392 -3.35 9.74 4.83
CA VAL A 392 -3.65 8.92 6.00
C VAL A 392 -4.58 7.80 5.54
N PRO A 393 -4.22 6.52 5.80
CA PRO A 393 -5.15 5.42 5.63
C PRO A 393 -6.18 5.58 6.73
N CYS A 394 -7.29 6.17 6.35
CA CYS A 394 -8.43 6.34 7.21
C CYS A 394 -9.59 5.48 6.68
N PHE A 395 -10.29 4.80 7.57
CA PHE A 395 -11.59 4.22 7.26
C PHE A 395 -12.68 5.10 7.83
N TRP A 396 -13.83 5.08 7.15
CA TRP A 396 -15.06 5.67 7.64
C TRP A 396 -16.24 4.86 7.11
N SER A 397 -17.16 4.50 8.01
CA SER A 397 -18.45 3.90 7.70
C SER A 397 -19.54 4.83 8.19
N LYS A 398 -20.36 5.35 7.27
CA LYS A 398 -21.57 6.11 7.60
C LYS A 398 -22.69 5.14 7.96
N ARG A 399 -23.31 5.33 9.12
CA ARG A 399 -24.44 4.49 9.53
C ARG A 399 -25.69 5.32 9.74
N ASN A 400 -26.83 4.79 9.27
CA ASN A 400 -28.11 5.49 9.37
C ASN A 400 -28.66 5.52 10.81
N TRP A 401 -28.28 4.57 11.67
CA TRP A 401 -28.91 4.35 12.99
C TRP A 401 -27.94 3.96 14.12
N GLU A 402 -26.65 3.84 13.80
CA GLU A 402 -25.59 3.46 14.74
C GLU A 402 -24.45 4.47 14.67
N PRO A 403 -23.55 4.51 15.67
CA PRO A 403 -22.41 5.41 15.65
C PRO A 403 -21.60 5.33 14.37
N ASP A 404 -21.24 6.46 13.74
CA ASP A 404 -20.23 6.42 12.69
C ASP A 404 -18.93 5.84 13.28
N VAL A 405 -18.27 4.96 12.53
CA VAL A 405 -16.99 4.40 12.92
C VAL A 405 -15.93 4.76 11.92
N ALA A 406 -14.89 5.38 12.44
CA ALA A 406 -13.75 5.81 11.69
C ALA A 406 -12.48 5.39 12.41
N ALA A 407 -11.42 5.07 11.67
CA ALA A 407 -10.11 5.01 12.27
C ALA A 407 -8.99 5.34 11.33
N VAL A 408 -7.91 5.72 11.99
CA VAL A 408 -6.63 6.00 11.41
C VAL A 408 -5.64 4.94 11.87
N VAL A 409 -4.81 4.48 10.94
CA VAL A 409 -3.89 3.37 11.16
C VAL A 409 -2.48 3.77 10.79
N PHE A 410 -1.52 3.51 11.67
CA PHE A 410 -0.11 3.76 11.37
C PHE A 410 0.82 2.87 12.21
N PRO A 411 2.05 2.57 11.74
CA PRO A 411 3.03 1.88 12.56
C PRO A 411 3.40 2.71 13.79
N PRO A 412 3.78 2.05 14.89
CA PRO A 412 3.93 2.69 16.19
C PRO A 412 5.08 3.69 16.16
N ILE A 413 4.90 4.81 16.82
CA ILE A 413 5.99 5.77 17.05
C ILE A 413 6.25 5.77 18.55
N GLU A 414 7.47 5.38 18.91
CA GLU A 414 7.87 5.21 20.31
C GLU A 414 7.60 6.48 21.12
N GLY A 415 6.79 6.34 22.18
CA GLY A 415 6.45 7.43 23.09
C GLY A 415 5.49 8.50 22.53
N MET A 416 4.99 8.34 21.29
CA MET A 416 4.08 9.32 20.68
C MET A 416 2.82 9.51 21.55
N PRO A 417 2.45 10.76 21.89
CA PRO A 417 1.39 11.02 22.86
C PRO A 417 0.01 10.94 22.17
N LEU A 418 -0.53 9.74 22.07
CA LEU A 418 -1.86 9.49 21.48
C LEU A 418 -3.02 10.04 22.32
N GLY A 419 -2.73 10.61 23.50
CA GLY A 419 -3.72 11.19 24.41
C GLY A 419 -4.79 10.17 24.78
N ARG A 420 -6.05 10.54 24.56
CA ARG A 420 -7.22 9.69 24.85
C ARG A 420 -7.34 8.43 23.99
N PHE A 421 -6.52 8.28 22.94
CA PHE A 421 -6.48 7.05 22.14
C PHE A 421 -5.50 6.01 22.68
N SER A 422 -4.91 6.22 23.87
CA SER A 422 -4.05 5.26 24.55
C SER A 422 -4.70 4.74 25.83
N PRO A 423 -5.12 3.46 25.91
CA PRO A 423 -5.17 2.48 24.81
C PRO A 423 -6.27 2.82 23.80
N SER A 424 -6.22 2.21 22.61
CA SER A 424 -7.24 2.44 21.57
C SER A 424 -8.64 2.12 22.12
N PRO A 425 -9.65 2.96 21.90
CA PRO A 425 -10.98 2.77 22.50
C PRO A 425 -11.76 1.60 21.89
N LEU A 426 -11.35 1.09 20.72
CA LEU A 426 -11.85 -0.16 20.14
C LEU A 426 -10.67 -1.01 19.70
N ARG A 427 -10.76 -2.33 19.92
CA ARG A 427 -9.81 -3.26 19.31
C ARG A 427 -10.07 -3.29 17.80
N LEU A 428 -9.01 -3.50 17.03
CA LEU A 428 -9.11 -3.67 15.57
C LEU A 428 -10.17 -4.69 15.16
N TYR A 429 -10.20 -5.84 15.84
CA TYR A 429 -11.21 -6.87 15.60
C TYR A 429 -12.63 -6.29 15.70
N ASP A 430 -12.90 -5.52 16.77
CA ASP A 430 -14.24 -5.00 17.03
C ASP A 430 -14.63 -3.96 15.96
N ALA A 431 -13.68 -3.10 15.56
CA ALA A 431 -13.88 -2.12 14.50
C ALA A 431 -14.14 -2.78 13.12
N VAL A 432 -13.34 -3.79 12.77
CA VAL A 432 -13.48 -4.55 11.52
C VAL A 432 -14.77 -5.36 11.48
N ASP A 433 -15.12 -6.04 12.57
CA ASP A 433 -16.35 -6.82 12.64
C ASP A 433 -17.58 -5.91 12.51
N LEU A 434 -17.51 -4.73 13.11
CA LEU A 434 -18.55 -3.72 13.04
C LEU A 434 -18.73 -3.19 11.61
N VAL A 435 -17.64 -2.83 10.91
CA VAL A 435 -17.71 -2.43 9.48
C VAL A 435 -18.28 -3.56 8.63
N ARG A 436 -17.88 -4.81 8.90
CA ARG A 436 -18.43 -5.96 8.17
C ARG A 436 -19.94 -6.09 8.38
N ARG A 437 -20.42 -5.97 9.62
CA ARG A 437 -21.86 -6.07 9.94
C ARG A 437 -22.65 -4.99 9.20
N ASP A 438 -22.12 -3.76 9.16
CA ASP A 438 -22.72 -2.67 8.37
C ASP A 438 -22.78 -3.03 6.90
N CYS A 439 -21.68 -3.47 6.29
CA CYS A 439 -21.64 -3.82 4.88
C CYS A 439 -22.65 -4.92 4.53
N ILE A 440 -22.78 -5.93 5.41
CA ILE A 440 -23.79 -6.98 5.24
C ILE A 440 -25.20 -6.39 5.33
N SER A 441 -25.45 -5.46 6.26
CA SER A 441 -26.72 -4.78 6.43
C SER A 441 -27.08 -3.93 5.20
N THR A 442 -26.21 -3.02 4.78
CA THR A 442 -26.42 -2.15 3.60
C THR A 442 -26.62 -2.97 2.33
N ARG A 443 -25.88 -4.08 2.16
CA ARG A 443 -26.07 -4.96 1.01
C ARG A 443 -27.42 -5.68 1.05
N ARG A 444 -27.88 -6.11 2.23
CA ARG A 444 -29.20 -6.71 2.41
C ARG A 444 -30.31 -5.70 2.11
N GLU A 445 -30.21 -4.48 2.61
CA GLU A 445 -31.13 -3.37 2.30
C GLU A 445 -31.18 -3.10 0.80
N TRP A 446 -30.03 -3.00 0.15
CA TRP A 446 -29.97 -2.75 -1.30
C TRP A 446 -30.57 -3.90 -2.13
N ILE A 447 -30.33 -5.16 -1.73
CA ILE A 447 -30.98 -6.32 -2.36
C ILE A 447 -32.50 -6.31 -2.12
N ALA A 448 -32.94 -5.92 -0.92
CA ALA A 448 -34.36 -5.79 -0.60
C ALA A 448 -35.05 -4.71 -1.47
N ILE A 449 -34.44 -3.52 -1.58
CA ILE A 449 -34.92 -2.42 -2.44
C ILE A 449 -35.02 -2.85 -3.91
N ARG A 450 -34.03 -3.61 -4.41
CA ARG A 450 -34.09 -4.15 -5.78
C ARG A 450 -35.20 -5.19 -5.96
N ARG A 451 -35.44 -6.05 -4.97
CA ARG A 451 -36.49 -7.08 -5.03
C ARG A 451 -37.89 -6.49 -4.93
N THR A 452 -38.08 -5.38 -4.22
CA THR A 452 -39.36 -4.66 -4.13
C THR A 452 -39.63 -3.73 -5.32
N GLY A 453 -38.80 -3.79 -6.38
CA GLY A 453 -39.00 -3.02 -7.59
C GLY A 453 -38.79 -1.51 -7.43
N GLY A 454 -38.04 -1.07 -6.40
CA GLY A 454 -37.70 0.34 -6.21
C GLY A 454 -38.89 1.27 -5.92
N ARG A 455 -40.10 0.76 -5.69
CA ARG A 455 -41.21 1.58 -5.19
C ARG A 455 -41.03 1.81 -3.68
N LEU A 456 -40.09 2.69 -3.34
CA LEU A 456 -40.19 3.42 -2.09
C LEU A 456 -41.44 4.29 -2.22
N THR A 457 -42.55 3.81 -1.67
CA THR A 457 -43.70 4.66 -1.39
C THR A 457 -43.22 5.72 -0.43
N THR A 458 -42.85 6.89 -0.94
CA THR A 458 -42.77 8.11 -0.15
C THR A 458 -44.21 8.44 0.24
N SER A 459 -44.72 7.77 1.26
CA SER A 459 -45.89 8.24 1.99
C SER A 459 -45.47 9.59 2.55
N ARG A 460 -45.89 10.66 1.86
CA ARG A 460 -45.94 12.00 2.46
C ARG A 460 -46.67 11.85 3.80
N PRO A 461 -46.16 12.43 4.89
CA PRO A 461 -46.97 12.57 6.09
C PRO A 461 -48.25 13.28 5.65
N GLU A 462 -49.40 12.65 5.86
CA GLU A 462 -50.67 13.33 5.69
C GLU A 462 -50.68 14.49 6.68
N ASP A 463 -50.76 15.72 6.15
CA ASP A 463 -51.09 16.90 6.93
C ASP A 463 -52.45 16.65 7.56
N HIS A 464 -52.47 16.25 8.83
CA HIS A 464 -53.66 16.33 9.65
C HIS A 464 -53.90 17.81 9.95
N GLY A 465 -54.62 18.47 9.04
CA GLY A 465 -55.18 19.78 9.25
C GLY A 465 -56.21 19.76 10.39
N THR A 466 -56.04 20.68 11.33
CA THR A 466 -57.13 21.30 12.09
C THR A 466 -57.45 22.65 11.49
#